data_AF-A0A8S2VCJ4-F1
#
_entry.id   AF-A0A8S2VCJ4-F1
#
_cell.length_a   1.000
_cell.length_b   1.000
_cell.length_c   1.000
_cell.angle_alpha   90.00
_cell.angle_beta   90.00
_cell.angle_gamma   90.00
#
_symmetry.space_group_name_H-M   'P 1'
#
loop_
_entity.id
_entity.type
_entity.pdbx_description
1 polymer ?
#
loop_
_entity_poly.entity_id
_entity_poly.type
_entity_poly.pdbx_seq_one_letter_code
_entity_poly.pdbx_strand_id
1 'polypeptide(L)'
;RVFANNSNRVQYKLQNNSYGLMINQTFGSITFKHGLDFIKDINQIELDVYAYDEKTSLNDTALIKISLDDEQEFAVPNDYSQISLCPNEPVLVSDQS
;
A
#
# COMPACT_ATOMS: atom_id res chain seq x y z
N ARG A 1 -6.81 -48.45 9.83
CA ARG A 1 -7.50 -47.14 9.87
C ARG A 1 -6.74 -46.22 8.92
N VAL A 2 -7.34 -45.82 7.80
CA VAL A 2 -6.72 -44.89 6.83
C VAL A 2 -7.15 -43.49 7.24
N PHE A 3 -6.21 -42.64 7.64
CA PHE A 3 -6.49 -41.24 7.91
C PHE A 3 -6.65 -40.54 6.57
N ALA A 4 -7.90 -40.18 6.21
CA ALA A 4 -8.10 -39.23 5.13
C ALA A 4 -7.53 -37.89 5.60
N ASN A 5 -6.45 -37.44 4.96
CA ASN A 5 -5.95 -36.07 5.08
C ASN A 5 -7.03 -35.12 4.58
N ASN A 6 -7.95 -34.74 5.46
CA ASN A 6 -8.95 -33.68 5.22
C ASN A 6 -8.22 -32.34 5.28
N SER A 7 -7.40 -32.04 4.27
CA SER A 7 -6.99 -30.66 4.02
C SER A 7 -8.19 -29.98 3.38
N ASN A 8 -8.97 -29.25 4.19
CA ASN A 8 -9.89 -28.25 3.65
C ASN A 8 -9.03 -27.25 2.87
N ARG A 9 -9.27 -27.16 1.57
CA ARG A 9 -8.52 -26.29 0.66
C ARG A 9 -9.47 -25.19 0.18
N VAL A 10 -9.55 -24.14 0.99
CA VAL A 10 -10.20 -22.89 0.56
C VAL A 10 -9.26 -22.20 -0.43
N GLN A 11 -9.79 -21.81 -1.59
CA GLN A 11 -9.09 -21.02 -2.59
C GLN A 11 -9.57 -19.57 -2.58
N TYR A 12 -8.63 -18.63 -2.62
CA TYR A 12 -8.91 -17.19 -2.71
C TYR A 12 -8.71 -16.66 -4.13
N LYS A 13 -9.62 -15.79 -4.60
CA LYS A 13 -9.55 -15.15 -5.92
C LYS A 13 -10.01 -13.70 -5.83
N LEU A 14 -9.52 -12.86 -6.74
CA LEU A 14 -10.01 -11.49 -6.91
C LEU A 14 -11.03 -11.48 -8.06
N GLN A 15 -12.23 -10.96 -7.81
CA GLN A 15 -13.31 -10.98 -8.81
C GLN A 15 -13.23 -9.79 -9.76
N ASN A 16 -12.73 -8.64 -9.30
CA ASN A 16 -12.46 -7.45 -10.09
C ASN A 16 -11.21 -6.75 -9.57
N ASN A 17 -10.23 -6.52 -10.43
CA ASN A 17 -8.97 -5.89 -10.04
C ASN A 17 -8.31 -5.17 -11.22
N SER A 18 -8.64 -3.89 -11.37
CA SER A 18 -8.00 -2.97 -12.31
C SER A 18 -6.68 -2.38 -11.78
N TYR A 19 -6.35 -2.63 -10.51
CA TYR A 19 -5.23 -2.01 -9.79
C TYR A 19 -3.94 -2.83 -9.86
N GLY A 20 -3.90 -3.88 -10.69
CA GLY A 20 -2.72 -4.71 -10.87
C GLY A 20 -2.34 -5.50 -9.61
N LEU A 21 -3.28 -5.81 -8.73
CA LEU A 21 -3.02 -6.64 -7.54
C LEU A 21 -2.99 -8.14 -7.90
N MET A 22 -2.45 -8.96 -7.02
CA MET A 22 -2.46 -10.41 -7.13
C MET A 22 -2.76 -10.99 -5.75
N ILE A 23 -3.56 -12.06 -5.70
CA ILE A 23 -3.86 -12.79 -4.48
C ILE A 23 -3.24 -14.19 -4.51
N ASN A 24 -2.62 -14.59 -3.40
CA ASN A 24 -2.20 -15.96 -3.21
C ASN A 24 -3.43 -16.84 -2.95
N GLN A 25 -3.67 -17.82 -3.83
CA GLN A 25 -4.86 -18.67 -3.77
C GLN A 25 -4.95 -19.52 -2.49
N THR A 26 -3.84 -19.78 -1.80
CA THR A 26 -3.79 -20.63 -0.60
C THR A 26 -3.83 -19.81 0.69
N PHE A 27 -3.09 -18.70 0.74
CA PHE A 27 -2.90 -17.92 1.96
C PHE A 27 -3.72 -16.63 1.99
N GLY A 28 -4.32 -16.22 0.87
CA GLY A 28 -5.08 -14.98 0.76
C GLY A 28 -4.22 -13.71 0.79
N SER A 29 -2.89 -13.82 0.77
CA SER A 29 -2.02 -12.65 0.76
C SER A 29 -2.16 -11.85 -0.54
N ILE A 30 -2.27 -10.53 -0.42
CA ILE A 30 -2.45 -9.60 -1.53
C ILE A 30 -1.13 -8.86 -1.77
N THR A 31 -0.72 -8.77 -3.03
CA THR A 31 0.52 -8.09 -3.44
C THR A 31 0.27 -7.26 -4.69
N PHE A 32 0.99 -6.16 -4.87
CA PHE A 32 0.97 -5.41 -6.12
C PHE A 32 1.88 -6.10 -7.13
N LYS A 33 1.37 -6.35 -8.34
CA LYS A 33 2.16 -6.90 -9.47
C LYS A 33 3.13 -5.87 -10.04
N HIS A 34 2.76 -4.59 -9.94
CA HIS A 34 3.52 -3.44 -10.43
C HIS A 34 3.70 -2.44 -9.28
N GLY A 35 4.61 -1.48 -9.40
CA GLY A 35 4.77 -0.42 -8.39
C GLY A 35 3.49 0.41 -8.24
N LEU A 36 3.36 1.10 -7.10
CA LEU A 36 2.24 2.02 -6.82
C LEU A 36 2.20 3.23 -7.78
N ASP A 37 3.27 3.46 -8.54
CA ASP A 37 3.40 4.56 -9.52
C ASP A 37 2.29 4.57 -10.59
N PHE A 38 1.62 3.45 -10.85
CA PHE A 38 0.50 3.35 -11.78
C PHE A 38 -0.85 3.77 -11.17
N ILE A 39 -0.88 4.00 -9.86
CA ILE A 39 -2.06 4.25 -9.05
C ILE A 39 -2.01 5.69 -8.49
N LYS A 40 -1.43 6.62 -9.27
CA LYS A 40 -1.43 8.04 -8.94
C LYS A 40 -2.87 8.55 -8.90
N ASP A 41 -3.16 9.42 -7.93
CA ASP A 41 -4.46 10.05 -7.71
C ASP A 41 -5.59 9.12 -7.20
N ILE A 42 -5.25 7.93 -6.70
CA ILE A 42 -6.22 7.05 -6.03
C ILE A 42 -5.89 6.98 -4.54
N ASN A 43 -6.81 7.45 -3.72
CA ASN A 43 -6.70 7.41 -2.25
C ASN A 43 -7.29 6.14 -1.63
N GLN A 44 -8.08 5.38 -2.39
CA GLN A 44 -8.71 4.16 -1.91
C GLN A 44 -8.91 3.14 -3.03
N ILE A 45 -8.57 1.88 -2.74
CA ILE A 45 -8.83 0.72 -3.59
C ILE A 45 -9.91 -0.15 -2.94
N GLU A 46 -10.91 -0.54 -3.71
CA GLU A 46 -11.94 -1.51 -3.28
C GLU A 46 -11.77 -2.82 -4.05
N LEU A 47 -11.78 -3.95 -3.33
CA LEU A 47 -11.55 -5.29 -3.88
C LEU A 47 -12.60 -6.27 -3.38
N ASP A 48 -13.24 -6.96 -4.32
CA ASP A 48 -14.05 -8.13 -4.02
C ASP A 48 -13.16 -9.38 -4.00
N VAL A 49 -12.97 -9.94 -2.80
CA VAL A 49 -12.25 -11.19 -2.58
C VAL A 49 -13.24 -12.33 -2.45
N TYR A 50 -13.12 -13.28 -3.37
CA TYR A 50 -13.92 -14.49 -3.43
C TYR A 50 -13.17 -15.65 -2.76
N ALA A 51 -13.84 -16.36 -1.85
CA ALA A 51 -13.34 -17.59 -1.24
C ALA A 51 -14.19 -18.77 -1.69
N TYR A 52 -13.54 -19.86 -2.11
CA TYR A 52 -14.20 -21.09 -2.57
C TYR A 52 -13.66 -22.29 -1.82
N ASP A 53 -14.54 -23.04 -1.15
CA ASP A 53 -14.18 -24.33 -0.57
C ASP A 53 -14.35 -25.42 -1.63
N GLU A 54 -13.23 -25.97 -2.10
CA GLU A 54 -13.23 -27.04 -3.12
C GLU A 54 -13.96 -28.30 -2.67
N LYS A 55 -14.01 -28.56 -1.36
CA LYS A 55 -14.60 -29.78 -0.82
C LYS A 55 -16.11 -29.71 -0.77
N THR A 56 -16.66 -28.57 -0.34
CA THR A 56 -18.09 -28.38 -0.16
C THR A 56 -18.75 -27.68 -1.34
N SER A 57 -17.96 -27.14 -2.28
CA SER A 57 -18.42 -26.26 -3.36
C SER A 57 -19.17 -25.01 -2.87
N LEU A 58 -19.00 -24.66 -1.60
CA LEU A 58 -19.52 -23.42 -1.04
C LEU A 58 -18.57 -22.27 -1.35
N ASN A 59 -19.12 -21.08 -1.45
CA ASN A 59 -18.36 -19.87 -1.63
C ASN A 59 -18.95 -18.70 -0.86
N ASP A 60 -18.10 -17.69 -0.66
CA ASP A 60 -18.49 -16.41 -0.10
C ASP A 60 -17.61 -15.30 -0.69
N THR A 61 -18.06 -14.05 -0.58
CA THR A 61 -17.35 -12.87 -1.09
C THR A 61 -17.24 -11.82 0.00
N ALA A 62 -16.06 -11.22 0.14
CA ALA A 62 -15.79 -10.14 1.08
C ALA A 62 -15.25 -8.91 0.35
N LEU A 63 -15.71 -7.73 0.78
CA LEU A 63 -15.20 -6.44 0.31
C LEU A 63 -14.01 -6.00 1.18
N ILE A 64 -12.87 -5.74 0.55
CA ILE A 64 -11.68 -5.16 1.19
C ILE A 64 -11.50 -3.74 0.69
N LYS A 65 -11.27 -2.80 1.61
CA LYS A 65 -10.93 -1.40 1.31
C LYS A 65 -9.49 -1.13 1.76
N ILE A 66 -8.66 -0.66 0.84
CA ILE A 66 -7.25 -0.32 1.09
C ILE A 66 -7.15 1.19 0.93
N SER A 67 -6.80 1.90 1.99
CA SER A 67 -6.49 3.33 1.93
C SER A 67 -5.02 3.52 1.56
N LEU A 68 -4.75 4.43 0.64
CA LEU A 68 -3.40 4.84 0.24
C LEU A 68 -3.19 6.26 0.77
N ASP A 69 -2.32 6.39 1.75
CA ASP A 69 -1.90 7.69 2.26
C ASP A 69 -0.63 8.10 1.50
N ASP A 70 -0.75 9.08 0.61
CA ASP A 70 0.42 9.76 0.07
C ASP A 70 0.98 10.64 1.19
N GLU A 71 1.97 10.15 1.93
CA GLU A 71 2.84 11.05 2.67
C GLU A 71 3.51 11.96 1.63
N GLN A 72 3.01 13.20 1.57
CA GLN A 72 3.50 14.22 0.65
C GLN A 72 5.01 14.42 0.90
N GLU A 73 5.84 13.90 -0.02
CA GLU A 73 7.28 14.14 0.04
C GLU A 73 7.52 15.65 0.09
N PHE A 74 8.42 16.05 1.00
CA PHE A 74 8.80 17.42 1.27
C PHE A 74 9.07 18.18 -0.04
N ALA A 75 8.17 19.08 -0.43
CA ALA A 75 8.38 19.92 -1.61
C ALA A 75 9.45 20.97 -1.29
N VAL A 76 10.58 20.93 -2.00
CA VAL A 76 11.54 22.04 -1.95
C VAL A 76 10.83 23.27 -2.52
N PRO A 77 10.73 24.39 -1.77
CA PRO A 77 10.05 25.58 -2.25
C PRO A 77 10.69 26.06 -3.57
N ASN A 78 9.89 26.19 -4.63
CA ASN A 78 10.34 26.79 -5.89
C ASN A 78 10.57 28.31 -5.77
N ASP A 79 10.08 28.89 -4.67
CA ASP A 79 10.21 30.31 -4.37
C ASP A 79 11.18 30.52 -3.21
N TYR A 80 12.43 30.79 -3.57
CA TYR A 80 13.51 31.09 -2.62
C TYR A 80 13.26 32.38 -1.82
N SER A 81 12.26 33.21 -2.18
CA SER A 81 11.91 34.40 -1.41
C SER A 81 11.34 34.09 -0.02
N GLN A 82 10.86 32.85 0.20
CA GLN A 82 10.36 32.39 1.51
C GLN A 82 11.43 31.70 2.35
N ILE A 83 12.63 31.47 1.79
CA ILE A 83 13.75 30.93 2.54
C ILE A 83 14.46 32.11 3.17
N SER A 84 14.25 32.30 4.47
CA SER A 84 14.96 33.32 5.25
C SER A 84 16.45 32.96 5.25
N LEU A 85 17.21 33.55 4.33
CA LEU A 85 18.66 33.43 4.29
C LEU A 85 19.19 34.09 5.56
N CYS A 86 19.59 33.29 6.55
CA CYS A 86 20.40 33.80 7.66
C CYS A 86 21.68 34.35 7.06
N PRO A 87 21.93 35.67 7.10
CA PRO A 87 23.21 36.17 6.63
C PRO A 87 24.28 35.62 7.59
N ASN A 88 25.31 34.97 7.02
CA ASN A 88 26.55 34.69 7.74
C ASN A 88 27.28 36.01 7.93
N GLU A 89 26.75 36.88 8.79
CA GLU A 89 27.51 38.03 9.27
C GLU A 89 28.56 37.53 10.26
N PRO A 90 29.86 37.70 9.97
CA PRO A 90 30.88 37.38 10.94
C PRO A 90 30.68 38.27 12.16
N VAL A 91 30.39 37.65 13.31
CA VAL A 91 30.36 38.34 14.59
C VAL A 91 31.79 38.81 14.90
N LEU A 92 32.02 40.12 14.85
CA LEU A 92 33.27 40.71 15.33
C LEU A 92 33.30 40.56 16.85
N VAL A 93 34.06 39.57 17.32
CA VAL A 93 34.36 39.43 18.75
C VAL A 93 35.41 40.50 19.07
N SER A 94 34.98 41.60 19.68
CA SER A 94 35.90 42.62 20.21
C SER A 94 36.57 42.06 21.46
N ASP A 95 37.88 41.81 21.40
CA ASP A 95 38.70 41.58 22.59
C ASP A 95 38.77 42.88 23.40
N GLN A 96 37.82 43.09 24.30
CA GLN A 96 37.93 44.08 25.36
C GLN A 96 38.84 43.49 26.45
N SER A 97 40.12 43.90 26.44
CA SER A 97 41.08 43.74 27.55
C SER A 97 41.07 44.98 28.43
#